data_AF-A0A9W9BEN6-F1
#
_entry.id   AF-A0A9W9BEN6-F1
#
_cell.length_a   1.000
_cell.length_b   1.000
_cell.length_c   1.000
_cell.angle_alpha   90.00
_cell.angle_beta   90.00
_cell.angle_gamma   90.00
#
_symmetry.space_group_name_H-M   'P 1'
#
loop_
_entity.id
_entity.type
_entity.pdbx_description
1 polymer ?
#
loop_
_entity_poly.entity_id
_entity_poly.type
_entity_poly.pdbx_seq_one_letter_code
_entity_poly.pdbx_strand_id
1 'polypeptide(L)'
;MDKIPKFRRKPKPPVIETALDRNAAVASENMSVNDSVQRTHHKMSPFKSLRLRGPSKRARDSPPSDLTPTTPSAVVVAQDGIQSPPRPTRPASQPAQHKSPPVQDRRRSVNQPPPVLPAFLTLSQQDIDVKYQELTWAERVRVAQGMRDDNMGDARWIIYKHADTYEKMDRYINIKPWAYNRVKLRVPETEFDYVNASAITLTSPTDPNKPPLRYLAMQGPTVSSFDHVWRMIAEQCPSPAVIVQLTNMIELDVIKCDQYFPMGDELPTGGQDTVWGVNDYNLWNDNWRADLTFVSVEELAGGAIEKRKLLLHVQGEKEPRVVWHFLYRRWPDFGVPTSDDLDSFLELMKLSRSYCAPSTPRIIHCSAGVGRTGTFICLEHLIRELNAGYLARYDLPMERADLVFQAVDSLRQQRRGMVQGEIQYRFIYQVMRKLWQDKYGTVDEEASSREPAAKRLEVASPFAGNFRPATN
;
A
#
# COMPACT_ATOMS: atom_id res chain seq x y z
N MET A 1 -64.40 -31.29 11.97
CA MET A 1 -62.93 -31.33 12.09
C MET A 1 -62.36 -30.69 10.82
N ASP A 2 -61.71 -29.52 10.75
CA ASP A 2 -61.44 -28.43 11.69
C ASP A 2 -61.11 -27.15 10.87
N LYS A 3 -61.91 -26.11 11.09
CA LYS A 3 -61.54 -24.71 11.40
C LYS A 3 -60.48 -23.93 10.57
N ILE A 4 -60.99 -22.91 9.87
CA ILE A 4 -60.43 -21.57 9.48
C ILE A 4 -59.77 -20.88 10.72
N PRO A 5 -58.67 -20.04 10.65
CA PRO A 5 -58.65 -18.78 9.88
C PRO A 5 -57.33 -18.27 9.23
N LYS A 6 -57.54 -17.52 8.14
CA LYS A 6 -56.59 -16.64 7.44
C LYS A 6 -56.21 -15.44 8.31
N PHE A 7 -54.92 -15.19 8.47
CA PHE A 7 -54.39 -14.01 9.17
C PHE A 7 -54.65 -12.72 8.38
N ARG A 8 -55.34 -11.77 9.03
CA ARG A 8 -55.48 -10.36 8.62
C ARG A 8 -54.14 -9.63 8.77
N ARG A 9 -53.74 -8.90 7.73
CA ARG A 9 -52.65 -7.90 7.78
C ARG A 9 -53.10 -6.69 8.61
N LYS A 10 -52.24 -6.19 9.51
CA LYS A 10 -52.44 -4.96 10.27
C LYS A 10 -52.21 -3.72 9.38
N PRO A 11 -52.99 -2.62 9.54
CA PRO A 11 -52.79 -1.38 8.80
C PRO A 11 -51.59 -0.56 9.31
N LYS A 12 -50.89 0.11 8.39
CA LYS A 12 -49.81 1.09 8.66
C LYS A 12 -50.39 2.42 9.19
N PRO A 13 -49.72 3.13 10.11
CA PRO A 13 -50.09 4.50 10.49
C PRO A 13 -49.68 5.52 9.39
N PRO A 14 -50.36 6.69 9.30
CA PRO A 14 -50.20 7.62 8.19
C PRO A 14 -48.94 8.49 8.30
N VAL A 15 -48.38 8.82 7.13
CA VAL A 15 -47.27 9.76 6.92
C VAL A 15 -47.85 11.17 6.87
N ILE A 16 -47.29 12.10 7.66
CA ILE A 16 -47.61 13.52 7.60
C ILE A 16 -46.69 14.15 6.55
N GLU A 17 -47.27 14.48 5.39
CA GLU A 17 -46.72 15.44 4.43
C GLU A 17 -47.23 16.84 4.78
N THR A 18 -46.33 17.82 4.83
CA THR A 18 -46.69 19.23 4.63
C THR A 18 -45.64 19.88 3.75
N ALA A 19 -45.93 19.90 2.45
CA ALA A 19 -45.40 20.88 1.52
C ALA A 19 -46.36 22.08 1.51
N LEU A 20 -45.83 23.29 1.63
CA LEU A 20 -46.50 24.50 1.18
C LEU A 20 -45.46 25.39 0.51
N ASP A 21 -45.76 25.73 -0.73
CA ASP A 21 -44.98 26.59 -1.59
C ASP A 21 -45.87 27.74 -2.09
N ARG A 22 -45.22 28.88 -2.37
CA ARG A 22 -45.64 30.07 -3.14
C ARG A 22 -46.27 31.33 -2.48
N ASN A 23 -45.43 32.38 -2.52
CA ASN A 23 -45.58 33.72 -3.15
C ASN A 23 -46.68 34.71 -2.69
N ALA A 24 -46.27 35.93 -2.31
CA ALA A 24 -46.34 37.15 -3.15
C ALA A 24 -45.98 38.48 -2.43
N ALA A 25 -45.34 39.39 -3.19
CA ALA A 25 -45.33 40.88 -3.17
C ALA A 25 -44.79 41.64 -1.92
N VAL A 26 -43.62 42.30 -1.99
CA VAL A 26 -43.34 43.69 -2.44
C VAL A 26 -43.94 44.79 -1.56
N ALA A 27 -43.10 45.47 -0.79
CA ALA A 27 -43.11 46.94 -0.60
C ALA A 27 -41.77 47.41 -0.02
N SER A 28 -41.19 48.38 -0.70
CA SER A 28 -39.99 49.16 -0.37
C SER A 28 -40.30 50.31 0.58
N GLU A 29 -39.42 50.63 1.52
CA GLU A 29 -39.19 52.02 1.95
C GLU A 29 -37.85 52.20 2.69
N ASN A 30 -37.23 53.35 2.44
CA ASN A 30 -35.91 53.81 2.89
C ASN A 30 -35.91 54.31 4.34
N MET A 31 -34.75 54.26 5.02
CA MET A 31 -34.04 55.42 5.63
C MET A 31 -33.06 55.02 6.78
N SER A 32 -31.77 55.11 6.46
CA SER A 32 -30.72 55.95 7.09
C SER A 32 -30.46 56.02 8.62
N VAL A 33 -29.15 55.95 8.93
CA VAL A 33 -28.32 56.66 9.95
C VAL A 33 -27.97 55.95 11.27
N ASN A 34 -26.63 55.89 11.51
CA ASN A 34 -25.82 55.84 12.74
C ASN A 34 -26.53 55.70 14.10
N ASP A 35 -26.00 54.90 15.02
CA ASP A 35 -24.88 55.32 15.88
C ASP A 35 -24.34 54.15 16.74
N SER A 36 -23.19 54.43 17.30
CA SER A 36 -22.21 53.69 18.09
C SER A 36 -22.66 53.12 19.46
N VAL A 37 -21.74 52.31 20.00
CA VAL A 37 -21.38 52.09 21.42
C VAL A 37 -21.59 50.67 21.99
N GLN A 38 -20.44 50.14 22.42
CA GLN A 38 -20.13 49.05 23.32
C GLN A 38 -21.18 48.68 24.38
N ARG A 39 -21.36 47.38 24.65
CA ARG A 39 -21.22 46.81 26.00
C ARG A 39 -21.15 45.28 26.03
N THR A 40 -20.16 44.82 26.77
CA THR A 40 -19.90 43.48 27.30
C THR A 40 -21.09 42.88 28.04
N HIS A 41 -21.36 41.57 27.87
CA HIS A 41 -21.91 40.75 28.95
C HIS A 41 -21.57 39.26 28.77
N HIS A 42 -20.79 38.75 29.72
CA HIS A 42 -20.66 37.33 30.04
C HIS A 42 -22.01 36.73 30.43
N LYS A 43 -22.32 35.53 29.94
CA LYS A 43 -23.25 34.60 30.59
C LYS A 43 -22.61 33.22 30.69
N MET A 44 -22.34 32.82 31.94
CA MET A 44 -22.04 31.44 32.31
C MET A 44 -23.32 30.62 32.31
N SER A 45 -23.18 29.32 31.99
CA SER A 45 -24.19 28.29 32.27
C SER A 45 -23.60 27.23 33.22
N PRO A 46 -24.36 26.73 34.22
CA PRO A 46 -23.88 25.89 35.32
C PRO A 46 -24.06 24.38 35.06
N PHE A 47 -23.67 23.57 36.08
CA PHE A 47 -23.74 22.10 36.28
C PHE A 47 -22.37 21.40 36.23
N LYS A 48 -21.66 21.28 37.37
CA LYS A 48 -21.75 20.21 38.41
C LYS A 48 -21.29 18.84 37.87
N SER A 49 -20.03 18.47 38.08
CA SER A 49 -19.50 17.74 39.24
C SER A 49 -19.54 16.21 39.08
N LEU A 50 -18.38 15.60 38.86
CA LEU A 50 -18.06 14.24 39.32
C LEU A 50 -16.54 14.17 39.57
N ARG A 51 -16.17 14.23 40.85
CA ARG A 51 -14.81 13.93 41.34
C ARG A 51 -14.76 12.44 41.66
N LEU A 52 -13.78 11.71 41.13
CA LEU A 52 -13.39 10.41 41.65
C LEU A 52 -11.98 10.50 42.24
N ARG A 53 -11.90 10.16 43.53
CA ARG A 53 -10.68 10.02 44.33
C ARG A 53 -9.80 8.91 43.76
N GLY A 54 -8.49 9.14 43.70
CA GLY A 54 -7.49 8.10 43.50
C GLY A 54 -7.14 7.34 44.79
N PRO A 55 -6.28 6.32 44.70
CA PRO A 55 -5.49 5.86 45.83
C PRO A 55 -4.02 6.29 45.71
N SER A 56 -3.43 6.41 46.89
CA SER A 56 -2.16 7.01 47.23
C SER A 56 -0.98 6.03 47.31
N LYS A 57 0.21 6.53 46.94
CA LYS A 57 1.56 6.34 47.54
C LYS A 57 2.31 4.99 47.37
N ARG A 58 3.49 5.04 46.74
CA ARG A 58 4.86 5.23 47.33
C ARG A 58 5.89 5.29 46.18
N ALA A 59 6.58 6.40 45.92
CA ALA A 59 7.76 6.98 46.59
C ALA A 59 9.10 6.28 46.24
N ARG A 60 9.97 6.98 45.49
CA ARG A 60 11.35 7.33 45.90
C ARG A 60 12.04 8.27 44.90
N ASP A 61 12.40 9.44 45.43
CA ASP A 61 13.64 10.22 45.35
C ASP A 61 14.25 10.63 44.00
N SER A 62 14.45 11.95 43.87
CA SER A 62 15.24 12.69 42.86
C SER A 62 16.65 13.02 43.41
N PRO A 63 17.51 13.79 42.69
CA PRO A 63 18.72 13.38 41.97
C PRO A 63 20.01 13.90 42.67
N PRO A 64 21.22 13.97 42.04
CA PRO A 64 21.52 15.18 41.26
C PRO A 64 22.59 15.07 40.13
N SER A 65 22.65 16.16 39.36
CA SER A 65 23.83 16.80 38.72
C SER A 65 24.31 16.38 37.32
N ASP A 66 24.01 17.29 36.37
CA ASP A 66 24.91 17.98 35.43
C ASP A 66 26.17 17.28 34.89
N LEU A 67 26.31 17.28 33.56
CA LEU A 67 27.35 18.00 32.81
C LEU A 67 27.09 17.88 31.29
N THR A 68 27.13 19.02 30.60
CA THR A 68 27.32 19.16 29.14
C THR A 68 28.64 19.93 28.91
N PRO A 69 29.09 20.23 27.68
CA PRO A 69 29.28 19.42 26.47
C PRO A 69 30.71 19.57 25.91
N THR A 70 31.17 18.71 25.00
CA THR A 70 32.33 19.03 24.13
C THR A 70 32.21 18.47 22.71
N THR A 71 32.08 19.39 21.75
CA THR A 71 32.64 19.38 20.38
C THR A 71 33.55 20.63 20.30
N PRO A 72 34.52 20.80 19.39
CA PRO A 72 34.55 20.29 18.00
C PRO A 72 35.95 19.94 17.44
N SER A 73 36.04 19.50 16.18
CA SER A 73 36.91 20.12 15.16
C SER A 73 36.74 19.50 13.78
N ALA A 74 36.60 20.38 12.79
CA ALA A 74 36.70 20.15 11.36
C ALA A 74 37.93 20.90 10.84
N VAL A 75 38.75 20.29 9.96
CA VAL A 75 39.75 20.95 9.08
C VAL A 75 39.93 20.04 7.84
N VAL A 76 39.38 20.37 6.66
CA VAL A 76 39.91 21.15 5.50
C VAL A 76 40.93 20.41 4.60
N VAL A 77 40.43 20.03 3.41
CA VAL A 77 40.93 20.14 2.01
C VAL A 77 42.41 20.45 1.73
N ALA A 78 43.02 19.69 0.80
CA ALA A 78 43.86 20.21 -0.32
C ALA A 78 44.09 19.15 -1.43
N GLN A 79 44.10 19.62 -2.68
CA GLN A 79 44.24 18.94 -3.98
C GLN A 79 45.72 18.80 -4.42
N ASP A 80 46.05 17.92 -5.39
CA ASP A 80 46.41 18.29 -6.79
C ASP A 80 47.22 17.22 -7.59
N GLY A 81 47.04 17.24 -8.93
CA GLY A 81 48.02 16.86 -9.96
C GLY A 81 47.80 15.51 -10.69
N ILE A 82 47.14 15.38 -11.86
CA ILE A 82 47.44 15.77 -13.28
C ILE A 82 48.18 14.70 -14.14
N GLN A 83 47.61 14.47 -15.35
CA GLN A 83 48.16 13.98 -16.65
C GLN A 83 47.88 12.54 -17.17
N SER A 84 47.79 12.46 -18.51
CA SER A 84 46.82 11.69 -19.33
C SER A 84 47.48 10.61 -20.27
N PRO A 85 46.90 10.18 -21.43
CA PRO A 85 46.46 8.83 -21.80
C PRO A 85 47.38 8.08 -22.82
N PRO A 86 46.96 6.91 -23.38
CA PRO A 86 46.49 6.92 -24.78
C PRO A 86 45.39 5.89 -25.18
N ARG A 87 44.89 6.06 -26.42
CA ARG A 87 43.80 5.36 -27.17
C ARG A 87 44.42 4.45 -28.27
N PRO A 88 43.69 4.02 -29.33
CA PRO A 88 42.69 2.95 -29.53
C PRO A 88 43.23 1.70 -30.29
N THR A 89 42.50 0.57 -30.35
CA THR A 89 42.46 -0.29 -31.56
C THR A 89 41.15 -1.11 -31.67
N ARG A 90 40.64 -1.16 -32.90
CA ARG A 90 39.64 -2.08 -33.51
C ARG A 90 40.04 -2.11 -35.02
N PRO A 91 39.65 -3.07 -35.90
CA PRO A 91 38.72 -4.19 -35.75
C PRO A 91 39.17 -5.53 -36.39
N ALA A 92 38.42 -6.61 -36.16
CA ALA A 92 38.32 -7.74 -37.10
C ALA A 92 36.97 -8.47 -36.91
N SER A 93 36.50 -9.04 -38.01
CA SER A 93 35.11 -9.33 -38.37
C SER A 93 34.78 -10.82 -38.44
N GLN A 94 33.58 -11.18 -37.98
CA GLN A 94 32.71 -12.34 -38.35
C GLN A 94 33.15 -13.79 -37.98
N PRO A 95 32.23 -14.80 -37.97
CA PRO A 95 30.76 -14.79 -37.90
C PRO A 95 30.16 -15.63 -36.74
N ALA A 96 28.84 -15.55 -36.62
CA ALA A 96 27.99 -16.21 -35.63
C ALA A 96 27.98 -17.75 -35.71
N GLN A 97 27.95 -18.39 -34.54
CA GLN A 97 27.33 -19.71 -34.35
C GLN A 97 26.42 -19.67 -33.13
N HIS A 98 25.15 -19.96 -33.36
CA HIS A 98 24.14 -20.22 -32.33
C HIS A 98 24.62 -21.32 -31.38
N LYS A 99 24.76 -20.99 -30.10
CA LYS A 99 24.74 -21.98 -29.00
C LYS A 99 23.68 -21.55 -28.01
N SER A 100 22.67 -22.40 -27.86
CA SER A 100 21.67 -22.37 -26.81
C SER A 100 22.35 -22.23 -25.43
N PRO A 101 21.75 -21.53 -24.45
CA PRO A 101 22.36 -21.39 -23.13
C PRO A 101 22.42 -22.77 -22.45
N PRO A 102 23.48 -23.08 -21.69
CA PRO A 102 23.60 -24.35 -21.01
C PRO A 102 22.56 -24.42 -19.89
N VAL A 103 21.88 -25.56 -19.82
CA VAL A 103 21.06 -25.99 -18.69
C VAL A 103 21.87 -25.79 -17.41
N GLN A 104 21.42 -24.91 -16.52
CA GLN A 104 22.07 -24.70 -15.24
C GLN A 104 22.09 -26.01 -14.46
N ASP A 105 23.31 -26.46 -14.23
CA ASP A 105 23.72 -27.62 -13.47
C ASP A 105 23.09 -27.55 -12.06
N ARG A 106 22.08 -28.38 -11.79
CA ARG A 106 21.56 -28.62 -10.43
C ARG A 106 22.57 -29.43 -9.63
N ARG A 107 23.76 -28.88 -9.38
CA ARG A 107 24.65 -29.39 -8.33
C ARG A 107 24.12 -28.91 -6.99
N ARG A 108 23.26 -29.73 -6.36
CA ARG A 108 22.98 -29.60 -4.92
C ARG A 108 24.33 -29.63 -4.20
N SER A 109 24.71 -28.52 -3.58
CA SER A 109 25.82 -28.47 -2.64
C SER A 109 25.47 -29.42 -1.49
N VAL A 110 26.17 -30.56 -1.41
CA VAL A 110 25.90 -31.66 -0.48
C VAL A 110 26.15 -31.27 0.99
N ASN A 111 26.68 -30.07 1.26
CA ASN A 111 27.13 -29.66 2.60
C ASN A 111 26.37 -28.50 3.24
N GLN A 112 25.22 -28.09 2.71
CA GLN A 112 24.45 -27.03 3.36
C GLN A 112 23.13 -27.55 3.95
N PRO A 113 22.80 -27.20 5.22
CA PRO A 113 21.57 -27.66 5.86
C PRO A 113 20.34 -27.18 5.09
N PRO A 114 19.24 -27.94 5.13
CA PRO A 114 18.01 -27.58 4.42
C PRO A 114 17.54 -26.18 4.82
N PRO A 115 16.83 -25.46 3.93
CA PRO A 115 16.22 -24.18 4.28
C PRO A 115 15.23 -24.38 5.44
N VAL A 116 15.22 -23.42 6.37
CA VAL A 116 14.36 -23.45 7.57
C VAL A 116 13.39 -22.28 7.51
N LEU A 117 12.11 -22.55 7.79
CA LEU A 117 11.08 -21.52 7.81
C LEU A 117 11.43 -20.48 8.89
N PRO A 118 11.52 -19.18 8.54
CA PRO A 118 11.88 -18.17 9.53
C PRO A 118 10.95 -18.13 10.74
N ALA A 119 11.48 -17.88 11.93
CA ALA A 119 10.76 -17.88 13.21
C ALA A 119 9.57 -16.89 13.22
N PHE A 120 9.72 -15.73 12.56
CA PHE A 120 8.62 -14.78 12.44
C PHE A 120 7.46 -15.30 11.57
N LEU A 121 7.70 -16.26 10.68
CA LEU A 121 6.66 -16.93 9.90
C LEU A 121 6.04 -18.13 10.64
N THR A 122 6.62 -18.59 11.75
CA THR A 122 6.05 -19.65 12.60
C THR A 122 5.18 -19.11 13.74
N LEU A 123 5.05 -17.79 13.88
CA LEU A 123 4.26 -17.16 14.95
C LEU A 123 2.81 -17.66 14.97
N SER A 124 2.29 -17.83 16.19
CA SER A 124 0.87 -18.12 16.40
C SER A 124 0.01 -16.94 15.96
N GLN A 125 -1.28 -17.18 15.72
CA GLN A 125 -2.21 -16.09 15.40
C GLN A 125 -2.28 -15.06 16.53
N GLN A 126 -2.24 -15.51 17.79
CA GLN A 126 -2.25 -14.63 18.96
C GLN A 126 -1.01 -13.72 19.00
N ASP A 127 0.18 -14.25 18.69
CA ASP A 127 1.41 -13.44 18.67
C ASP A 127 1.39 -12.41 17.55
N ILE A 128 0.85 -12.77 16.38
CA ILE A 128 0.65 -11.85 15.26
C ILE A 128 -0.30 -10.71 15.66
N ASP A 129 -1.37 -11.02 16.40
CA ASP A 129 -2.32 -10.02 16.87
C ASP A 129 -1.70 -9.08 17.90
N VAL A 130 -0.91 -9.60 18.83
CA VAL A 130 -0.15 -8.79 19.80
C VAL A 130 0.76 -7.81 19.07
N LYS A 131 1.54 -8.29 18.08
CA LYS A 131 2.39 -7.43 17.24
C LYS A 131 1.60 -6.36 16.50
N TYR A 132 0.40 -6.67 16.01
CA TYR A 132 -0.47 -5.68 15.39
C TYR A 132 -0.93 -4.59 16.37
N GLN A 133 -1.24 -4.96 17.62
CA GLN A 133 -1.57 -4.01 18.68
C GLN A 133 -0.37 -3.13 19.04
N GLU A 134 0.85 -3.68 19.08
CA GLU A 134 2.08 -2.91 19.28
C GLU A 134 2.27 -1.85 18.19
N LEU A 135 2.09 -2.20 16.91
CA LEU A 135 2.13 -1.25 15.79
C LEU A 135 1.07 -0.15 15.93
N THR A 136 -0.11 -0.51 16.42
CA THR A 136 -1.22 0.42 16.64
C THR A 136 -0.91 1.38 17.80
N TRP A 137 -0.32 0.87 18.87
CA TRP A 137 0.12 1.67 20.00
C TRP A 137 1.26 2.62 19.60
N ALA A 138 2.27 2.13 18.90
CA ALA A 138 3.39 2.93 18.40
C ALA A 138 2.92 4.09 17.52
N GLU A 139 1.95 3.85 16.63
CA GLU A 139 1.36 4.91 15.80
C GLU A 139 0.59 5.94 16.64
N ARG A 140 -0.18 5.52 17.66
CA ARG A 140 -0.86 6.44 18.57
C ARG A 140 0.12 7.34 19.31
N VAL A 141 1.26 6.79 19.74
CA VAL A 141 2.35 7.55 20.37
C VAL A 141 2.91 8.59 19.41
N ARG A 142 3.18 8.23 18.14
CA ARG A 142 3.63 9.18 17.10
C ARG A 142 2.64 10.31 16.90
N VAL A 143 1.34 9.99 16.73
CA VAL A 143 0.29 11.01 16.58
C VAL A 143 0.25 11.94 17.79
N ALA A 144 0.32 11.39 19.01
CA ALA A 144 0.33 12.20 20.23
C ALA A 144 1.56 13.11 20.32
N GLN A 145 2.73 12.64 19.88
CA GLN A 145 3.96 13.45 19.80
C GLN A 145 3.82 14.59 18.78
N GLY A 146 3.24 14.32 17.61
CA GLY A 146 3.01 15.32 16.57
C GLY A 146 1.93 16.36 16.89
N MET A 147 1.14 16.15 17.95
CA MET A 147 0.15 17.10 18.47
C MET A 147 0.69 18.00 19.58
N ARG A 148 1.93 17.79 20.05
CA ARG A 148 2.51 18.63 21.10
C ARG A 148 2.99 19.95 20.50
N ASP A 149 2.58 21.05 21.13
CA ASP A 149 2.98 22.42 20.75
C ASP A 149 4.30 22.86 21.43
N ASP A 150 4.97 21.97 22.15
CA ASP A 150 6.05 22.29 23.09
C ASP A 150 7.45 22.41 22.46
N ASN A 151 7.60 22.43 21.13
CA ASN A 151 8.90 22.31 20.42
C ASN A 151 9.75 21.09 20.83
N MET A 152 9.23 20.18 21.67
CA MET A 152 9.89 18.95 22.12
C MET A 152 9.37 17.71 21.38
N GLY A 153 8.28 17.84 20.61
CA GLY A 153 7.79 16.79 19.72
C GLY A 153 8.72 16.56 18.52
N ASP A 154 8.90 15.30 18.10
CA ASP A 154 9.60 14.98 16.86
C ASP A 154 8.78 15.49 15.67
N ALA A 155 9.31 16.51 14.97
CA ALA A 155 8.65 17.17 13.85
C ALA A 155 8.24 16.21 12.71
N ARG A 156 8.83 15.01 12.65
CA ARG A 156 8.42 13.96 11.71
C ARG A 156 6.99 13.49 11.90
N TRP A 157 6.43 13.56 13.11
CA TRP A 157 5.07 13.07 13.35
C TRP A 157 3.99 14.13 13.20
N ILE A 158 4.37 15.35 12.80
CA ILE A 158 3.41 16.42 12.54
C ILE A 158 2.52 16.00 11.36
N ILE A 159 1.21 16.06 11.57
CA ILE A 159 0.21 15.87 10.51
C ILE A 159 0.10 17.19 9.75
N TYR A 160 0.18 17.14 8.42
CA TYR A 160 0.00 18.33 7.61
C TYR A 160 -1.42 18.87 7.74
N LYS A 161 -1.55 20.16 8.08
CA LYS A 161 -2.81 20.89 8.14
C LYS A 161 -2.80 21.94 7.04
N HIS A 162 -3.80 21.91 6.17
CA HIS A 162 -4.11 23.03 5.27
C HIS A 162 -5.37 23.73 5.77
N ALA A 163 -5.57 24.99 5.38
CA ALA A 163 -6.79 25.73 5.72
C ALA A 163 -8.02 25.01 5.15
N ASP A 164 -9.14 25.09 5.88
CA ASP A 164 -10.44 24.50 5.50
C ASP A 164 -11.09 25.19 4.29
N THR A 165 -10.42 26.21 3.72
CA THR A 165 -10.90 26.99 2.57
C THR A 165 -10.74 26.26 1.23
N TYR A 166 -9.86 25.26 1.16
CA TYR A 166 -9.70 24.43 -0.02
C TYR A 166 -10.77 23.34 0.00
N GLU A 167 -11.39 23.07 -1.15
CA GLU A 167 -12.43 22.04 -1.34
C GLU A 167 -11.99 20.67 -0.79
N LYS A 168 -12.89 19.67 -0.77
CA LYS A 168 -12.67 18.33 -0.20
C LYS A 168 -11.52 17.54 -0.89
N MET A 169 -10.28 17.95 -0.66
CA MET A 169 -9.05 17.35 -1.18
C MET A 169 -8.82 15.98 -0.57
N ASP A 170 -9.05 15.86 0.74
CA ASP A 170 -8.92 14.60 1.44
C ASP A 170 -10.21 13.80 1.32
N ARG A 171 -10.10 12.56 0.81
CA ARG A 171 -11.22 11.62 0.79
C ARG A 171 -11.69 11.28 2.20
N TYR A 172 -10.75 11.22 3.15
CA TYR A 172 -11.01 10.99 4.56
C TYR A 172 -10.22 11.97 5.41
N ILE A 173 -10.92 12.83 6.14
CA ILE A 173 -10.32 13.89 6.97
C ILE A 173 -9.32 13.35 8.02
N ASN A 174 -9.53 12.12 8.49
CA ASN A 174 -8.69 11.46 9.47
C ASN A 174 -7.46 10.74 8.87
N ILE A 175 -7.31 10.73 7.54
CA ILE A 175 -6.19 10.10 6.82
C ILE A 175 -5.42 11.19 6.06
N LYS A 176 -4.37 11.69 6.69
CA LYS A 176 -3.48 12.72 6.16
C LYS A 176 -2.04 12.22 6.15
N PRO A 177 -1.20 12.67 5.22
CA PRO A 177 0.21 12.33 5.21
C PRO A 177 0.95 12.99 6.39
N TRP A 178 2.07 12.41 6.79
CA TRP A 178 3.02 13.11 7.66
C TRP A 178 3.63 14.30 6.91
N ALA A 179 3.85 15.41 7.61
CA ALA A 179 4.32 16.65 6.97
C ALA A 179 5.73 16.50 6.37
N TYR A 180 6.60 15.68 6.99
CA TYR A 180 8.00 15.57 6.60
C TYR A 180 8.24 14.85 5.26
N ASN A 181 7.33 13.96 4.85
CA ASN A 181 7.48 13.17 3.63
C ASN A 181 6.21 13.11 2.76
N ARG A 182 5.27 14.05 2.97
CA ARG A 182 4.21 14.30 1.99
C ARG A 182 4.83 14.68 0.65
N VAL A 183 4.16 14.34 -0.43
CA VAL A 183 4.52 14.88 -1.74
C VAL A 183 4.12 16.35 -1.79
N LYS A 184 5.02 17.18 -2.31
CA LYS A 184 4.80 18.62 -2.52
C LYS A 184 4.85 18.89 -4.01
N LEU A 185 3.81 19.53 -4.55
CA LEU A 185 3.79 19.94 -5.95
C LEU A 185 4.76 21.10 -6.16
N ARG A 186 5.44 21.14 -7.32
CA ARG A 186 6.38 22.22 -7.65
C ARG A 186 5.64 23.42 -8.22
N VAL A 187 4.89 24.11 -7.37
CA VAL A 187 4.05 25.28 -7.70
C VAL A 187 4.70 26.58 -7.18
N PRO A 188 4.24 27.77 -7.60
CA PRO A 188 4.68 29.03 -6.97
C PRO A 188 4.42 29.03 -5.45
N GLU A 189 5.27 29.71 -4.66
CA GLU A 189 5.24 29.63 -3.19
C GLU A 189 3.93 30.13 -2.55
N THR A 190 3.21 31.02 -3.24
CA THR A 190 1.91 31.54 -2.80
C THR A 190 0.75 30.59 -3.08
N GLU A 191 0.99 29.54 -3.86
CA GLU A 191 -0.04 28.65 -4.37
C GLU A 191 -0.09 27.33 -3.60
N PHE A 192 -1.21 26.63 -3.72
CA PHE A 192 -1.48 25.44 -2.93
C PHE A 192 -0.78 24.18 -3.47
N ASP A 193 0.25 23.70 -2.75
CA ASP A 193 1.15 22.62 -3.17
C ASP A 193 0.72 21.20 -2.75
N TYR A 194 -0.50 21.05 -2.21
CA TYR A 194 -0.90 19.84 -1.49
C TYR A 194 -1.51 18.78 -2.40
N VAL A 195 -1.07 17.54 -2.22
CA VAL A 195 -1.75 16.32 -2.69
C VAL A 195 -1.68 15.29 -1.58
N ASN A 196 -2.76 14.55 -1.32
CA ASN A 196 -2.77 13.52 -0.27
C ASN A 196 -2.01 12.26 -0.72
N ALA A 197 -0.69 12.37 -0.69
CA ALA A 197 0.26 11.34 -1.06
C ALA A 197 1.52 11.42 -0.20
N SER A 198 2.18 10.28 -0.03
CA SER A 198 3.47 10.16 0.67
C SER A 198 4.47 9.41 -0.19
N ALA A 199 5.70 9.90 -0.23
CA ALA A 199 6.81 9.14 -0.79
C ALA A 199 7.21 8.04 0.19
N ILE A 200 7.31 6.80 -0.31
CA ILE A 200 7.69 5.62 0.47
C ILE A 200 8.98 5.04 -0.10
N THR A 201 9.94 4.75 0.77
CA THR A 201 11.21 4.10 0.46
C THR A 201 11.43 2.92 1.40
N LEU A 202 11.73 1.74 0.85
CA LEU A 202 12.04 0.53 1.60
C LEU A 202 13.40 -0.04 1.17
N THR A 203 14.38 0.00 2.07
CA THR A 203 15.70 -0.61 1.90
C THR A 203 15.65 -2.09 2.28
N SER A 204 16.47 -2.94 1.63
CA SER A 204 16.55 -4.34 2.05
C SER A 204 17.21 -4.41 3.44
N PRO A 205 16.58 -5.08 4.42
CA PRO A 205 17.18 -5.30 5.73
C PRO A 205 18.27 -6.38 5.70
N THR A 206 18.37 -7.15 4.60
CA THR A 206 19.28 -8.30 4.48
C THR A 206 20.44 -8.05 3.52
N ASP A 207 20.32 -7.09 2.60
CA ASP A 207 21.37 -6.68 1.68
C ASP A 207 21.41 -5.15 1.50
N PRO A 208 22.34 -4.46 2.20
CA PRO A 208 22.50 -3.01 2.10
C PRO A 208 22.87 -2.49 0.70
N ASN A 209 23.45 -3.34 -0.16
CA ASN A 209 23.84 -2.94 -1.52
C ASN A 209 22.66 -2.96 -2.49
N LYS A 210 21.53 -3.56 -2.09
CA LYS A 210 20.35 -3.67 -2.94
C LYS A 210 19.65 -2.32 -3.03
N PRO A 211 19.37 -1.81 -4.26
CA PRO A 211 18.66 -0.54 -4.41
C PRO A 211 17.32 -0.53 -3.67
N PRO A 212 16.92 0.58 -3.04
CA PRO A 212 15.66 0.67 -2.32
C PRO A 212 14.47 0.57 -3.28
N LEU A 213 13.36 -0.01 -2.81
CA LEU A 213 12.07 0.13 -3.51
C LEU A 213 11.48 1.50 -3.19
N ARG A 214 10.97 2.18 -4.22
CA ARG A 214 10.36 3.50 -4.10
C ARG A 214 8.91 3.44 -4.58
N TYR A 215 8.03 4.14 -3.87
CA TYR A 215 6.60 4.22 -4.20
C TYR A 215 6.05 5.62 -3.91
N LEU A 216 4.94 5.95 -4.56
CA LEU A 216 4.03 7.01 -4.12
C LEU A 216 2.76 6.34 -3.61
N ALA A 217 2.49 6.45 -2.31
CA ALA A 217 1.26 5.97 -1.71
C ALA A 217 0.27 7.13 -1.59
N MET A 218 -0.86 7.05 -2.29
CA MET A 218 -1.87 8.11 -2.33
C MET A 218 -3.29 7.58 -2.08
N GLN A 219 -4.20 8.49 -1.73
CA GLN A 219 -5.63 8.17 -1.69
C GLN A 219 -6.19 7.93 -3.11
N GLY A 220 -7.39 7.35 -3.20
CA GLY A 220 -8.21 7.40 -4.40
C GLY A 220 -8.58 8.85 -4.68
N PRO A 221 -8.22 9.42 -5.85
CA PRO A 221 -8.45 10.82 -6.16
C PRO A 221 -9.91 11.24 -5.95
N THR A 222 -10.13 12.39 -5.35
CA THR A 222 -11.42 13.10 -5.30
C THR A 222 -11.52 14.09 -6.46
N VAL A 223 -12.73 14.53 -6.80
CA VAL A 223 -12.98 15.50 -7.89
C VAL A 223 -12.06 16.73 -7.80
N SER A 224 -11.96 17.35 -6.62
CA SER A 224 -11.11 18.55 -6.41
C SER A 224 -9.61 18.26 -6.48
N SER A 225 -9.18 16.99 -6.53
CA SER A 225 -7.77 16.59 -6.47
C SER A 225 -7.18 16.11 -7.80
N PHE A 226 -7.98 16.02 -8.87
CA PHE A 226 -7.54 15.43 -10.14
C PHE A 226 -6.31 16.12 -10.73
N ASP A 227 -6.33 17.45 -10.83
CA ASP A 227 -5.21 18.22 -11.38
C ASP A 227 -3.96 18.06 -10.53
N HIS A 228 -4.12 18.05 -9.20
CA HIS A 228 -3.04 17.87 -8.24
C HIS A 228 -2.39 16.48 -8.38
N VAL A 229 -3.20 15.45 -8.59
CA VAL A 229 -2.73 14.07 -8.80
C VAL A 229 -1.98 13.92 -10.12
N TRP A 230 -2.50 14.47 -11.21
CA TRP A 230 -1.81 14.38 -12.51
C TRP A 230 -0.55 15.22 -12.58
N ARG A 231 -0.55 16.41 -11.96
CA ARG A 231 0.67 17.19 -11.76
C ARG A 231 1.71 16.42 -10.95
N MET A 232 1.29 15.79 -9.85
CA MET A 232 2.18 14.93 -9.06
C MET A 232 2.79 13.82 -9.92
N ILE A 233 1.98 13.11 -10.72
CA ILE A 233 2.47 12.03 -11.60
C ILE A 233 3.49 12.58 -12.61
N ALA A 234 3.18 13.70 -13.26
CA ALA A 234 4.08 14.37 -14.21
C ALA A 234 5.41 14.80 -13.57
N GLU A 235 5.38 15.28 -12.33
CA GLU A 235 6.57 15.77 -11.64
C GLU A 235 7.46 14.64 -11.09
N GLN A 236 6.83 13.57 -10.59
CA GLN A 236 7.52 12.54 -9.83
C GLN A 236 7.87 11.29 -10.65
N CYS A 237 7.23 11.09 -11.81
CA CYS A 237 7.37 9.87 -12.59
C CYS A 237 7.87 10.15 -14.02
N PRO A 238 9.04 9.62 -14.41
CA PRO A 238 9.44 9.58 -15.82
C PRO A 238 8.56 8.61 -16.61
N SER A 239 8.72 8.61 -17.94
CA SER A 239 8.05 7.63 -18.80
C SER A 239 8.82 6.29 -18.86
N PRO A 240 8.15 5.13 -18.74
CA PRO A 240 6.73 4.96 -18.41
C PRO A 240 6.43 5.12 -16.90
N ALA A 241 5.30 5.74 -16.58
CA ALA A 241 4.74 5.75 -15.23
C ALA A 241 3.82 4.52 -15.02
N VAL A 242 3.77 3.99 -13.80
CA VAL A 242 2.92 2.84 -13.44
C VAL A 242 2.07 3.16 -12.23
N ILE A 243 0.74 3.05 -12.40
CA ILE A 243 -0.26 3.22 -11.35
C ILE A 243 -0.90 1.86 -11.06
N VAL A 244 -1.01 1.50 -9.79
CA VAL A 244 -1.74 0.33 -9.30
C VAL A 244 -2.89 0.79 -8.41
N GLN A 245 -4.10 0.59 -8.90
CA GLN A 245 -5.36 0.84 -8.21
C GLN A 245 -5.90 -0.46 -7.61
N LEU A 246 -6.06 -0.48 -6.29
CA LEU A 246 -6.46 -1.67 -5.52
C LEU A 246 -7.92 -1.61 -5.03
N THR A 247 -8.76 -0.79 -5.66
CA THR A 247 -10.16 -0.59 -5.29
C THR A 247 -10.98 -0.32 -6.54
N ASN A 248 -12.20 -0.83 -6.59
CA ASN A 248 -13.17 -0.39 -7.59
C ASN A 248 -13.60 1.04 -7.28
N MET A 249 -14.12 1.76 -8.27
CA MET A 249 -14.58 3.15 -8.06
C MET A 249 -15.69 3.22 -7.01
N ILE A 250 -16.61 2.25 -7.07
CA ILE A 250 -17.72 2.08 -6.12
C ILE A 250 -17.64 0.67 -5.54
N GLU A 251 -17.76 0.55 -4.23
CA GLU A 251 -17.89 -0.73 -3.52
C GLU A 251 -19.00 -0.61 -2.49
N LEU A 252 -19.97 -1.54 -2.52
CA LEU A 252 -21.14 -1.54 -1.65
C LEU A 252 -21.86 -0.16 -1.65
N ASP A 253 -22.09 0.38 -2.85
CA ASP A 253 -22.72 1.69 -3.10
C ASP A 253 -21.98 2.91 -2.51
N VAL A 254 -20.74 2.72 -2.04
CA VAL A 254 -19.89 3.80 -1.53
C VAL A 254 -18.80 4.13 -2.54
N ILE A 255 -18.67 5.41 -2.89
CA ILE A 255 -17.57 5.90 -3.73
C ILE A 255 -16.24 5.76 -2.97
N LYS A 256 -15.39 4.87 -3.47
CA LYS A 256 -14.03 4.61 -2.96
C LYS A 256 -12.98 5.37 -3.74
N CYS A 257 -13.22 5.64 -5.02
CA CYS A 257 -12.35 6.42 -5.89
C CYS A 257 -13.22 7.08 -6.96
N ASP A 258 -13.02 8.38 -7.21
CA ASP A 258 -13.64 9.03 -8.35
C ASP A 258 -12.84 8.67 -9.61
N GLN A 259 -13.49 8.62 -10.77
CA GLN A 259 -12.82 8.40 -12.04
C GLN A 259 -11.98 9.65 -12.38
N TYR A 260 -10.67 9.47 -12.47
CA TYR A 260 -9.70 10.56 -12.66
C TYR A 260 -8.98 10.46 -14.01
N PHE A 261 -9.54 9.74 -14.97
CA PHE A 261 -8.95 9.49 -16.28
C PHE A 261 -10.05 9.18 -17.32
N PRO A 262 -9.77 9.34 -18.63
CA PRO A 262 -10.70 8.99 -19.69
C PRO A 262 -10.87 7.46 -19.79
N MET A 263 -12.12 7.00 -19.87
CA MET A 263 -12.46 5.57 -19.92
C MET A 263 -12.48 5.00 -21.34
N GLY A 264 -12.56 5.86 -22.36
CA GLY A 264 -12.74 5.45 -23.75
C GLY A 264 -14.20 5.12 -24.10
N ASP A 265 -15.14 5.41 -23.20
CA ASP A 265 -16.55 5.10 -23.35
C ASP A 265 -17.26 6.08 -24.31
N GLU A 266 -18.36 5.64 -24.93
CA GLU A 266 -19.22 6.54 -25.70
C GLU A 266 -19.94 7.52 -24.77
N LEU A 267 -19.86 8.81 -25.12
CA LEU A 267 -20.51 9.86 -24.36
C LEU A 267 -22.00 9.96 -24.74
N PRO A 268 -22.91 10.26 -23.79
CA PRO A 268 -24.33 10.47 -24.08
C PRO A 268 -24.59 11.58 -25.12
N THR A 269 -23.64 12.51 -25.26
CA THR A 269 -23.69 13.63 -26.20
C THR A 269 -23.14 13.31 -27.59
N GLY A 270 -22.71 12.06 -27.84
CA GLY A 270 -21.94 11.66 -29.01
C GLY A 270 -20.44 11.95 -28.85
N GLY A 271 -19.61 11.10 -29.47
CA GLY A 271 -18.15 11.09 -29.29
C GLY A 271 -17.68 10.06 -28.25
N GLN A 272 -16.37 9.97 -28.03
CA GLN A 272 -15.77 9.06 -27.05
C GLN A 272 -14.97 9.85 -26.00
N ASP A 273 -15.06 9.42 -24.74
CA ASP A 273 -14.26 9.92 -23.60
C ASP A 273 -12.80 9.50 -23.77
N THR A 274 -12.08 10.18 -24.66
CA THR A 274 -10.74 9.78 -25.11
C THR A 274 -9.65 10.75 -24.68
N VAL A 275 -9.99 12.00 -24.41
CA VAL A 275 -9.02 13.04 -24.00
C VAL A 275 -9.58 13.79 -22.80
N TRP A 276 -8.74 13.95 -21.79
CA TRP A 276 -9.04 14.67 -20.56
C TRP A 276 -8.02 15.79 -20.37
N GLY A 277 -8.49 17.04 -20.36
CA GLY A 277 -7.69 18.23 -20.07
C GLY A 277 -7.36 18.35 -18.58
N VAL A 278 -6.07 18.50 -18.27
CA VAL A 278 -5.56 18.63 -16.91
C VAL A 278 -5.16 20.08 -16.66
N ASN A 279 -5.69 20.63 -15.57
CA ASN A 279 -5.49 22.00 -15.13
C ASN A 279 -6.01 23.04 -16.14
N ASP A 280 -7.19 22.84 -16.74
CA ASP A 280 -7.82 23.75 -17.73
C ASP A 280 -8.12 25.15 -17.21
N TYR A 281 -8.18 25.33 -15.89
CA TYR A 281 -8.40 26.63 -15.25
C TYR A 281 -7.11 27.32 -14.77
N ASN A 282 -5.93 26.75 -15.02
CA ASN A 282 -4.64 27.29 -14.58
C ASN A 282 -4.59 27.58 -13.07
N LEU A 283 -4.96 26.59 -12.26
CA LEU A 283 -5.14 26.68 -10.81
C LEU A 283 -3.97 27.33 -10.06
N TRP A 284 -2.73 27.11 -10.53
CA TRP A 284 -1.50 27.61 -9.89
C TRP A 284 -0.89 28.83 -10.58
N ASN A 285 -1.58 29.44 -11.55
CA ASN A 285 -1.12 30.64 -12.27
C ASN A 285 0.28 30.53 -12.91
N ASP A 286 0.75 29.31 -13.20
CA ASP A 286 2.09 29.04 -13.73
C ASP A 286 2.07 28.50 -15.17
N ASN A 287 0.87 28.43 -15.76
CA ASN A 287 0.61 27.91 -17.11
C ASN A 287 0.98 26.43 -17.29
N TRP A 288 1.20 25.68 -16.21
CA TRP A 288 1.37 24.23 -16.31
C TRP A 288 0.06 23.59 -16.76
N ARG A 289 0.05 22.84 -17.86
CA ARG A 289 -1.12 22.09 -18.35
C ARG A 289 -0.69 20.75 -18.94
N ALA A 290 -1.62 19.81 -19.00
CA ALA A 290 -1.39 18.55 -19.67
C ALA A 290 -2.68 17.97 -20.25
N ASP A 291 -2.55 17.09 -21.23
CA ASP A 291 -3.65 16.29 -21.76
C ASP A 291 -3.40 14.82 -21.43
N LEU A 292 -4.44 14.14 -20.99
CA LEU A 292 -4.43 12.70 -20.78
C LEU A 292 -5.27 12.02 -21.85
N THR A 293 -4.65 11.19 -22.68
CA THR A 293 -5.31 10.49 -23.78
C THR A 293 -5.45 9.00 -23.48
N PHE A 294 -6.65 8.47 -23.63
CA PHE A 294 -6.94 7.04 -23.62
C PHE A 294 -6.38 6.37 -24.89
N VAL A 295 -5.71 5.22 -24.74
CA VAL A 295 -5.20 4.45 -25.87
C VAL A 295 -5.83 3.07 -25.95
N SER A 296 -5.82 2.32 -24.86
CA SER A 296 -6.34 0.94 -24.85
C SER A 296 -6.65 0.46 -23.45
N VAL A 297 -7.57 -0.49 -23.36
CA VAL A 297 -7.85 -1.28 -22.16
C VAL A 297 -7.81 -2.78 -22.51
N GLU A 298 -7.16 -3.57 -21.66
CA GLU A 298 -7.11 -5.03 -21.78
C GLU A 298 -7.47 -5.68 -20.45
N GLU A 299 -8.13 -6.83 -20.50
CA GLU A 299 -8.42 -7.64 -19.32
C GLU A 299 -7.47 -8.83 -19.23
N LEU A 300 -6.87 -9.01 -18.05
CA LEU A 300 -5.89 -10.04 -17.75
C LEU A 300 -6.35 -10.89 -16.55
N ALA A 301 -5.74 -12.06 -16.38
CA ALA A 301 -6.01 -12.97 -15.27
C ALA A 301 -7.52 -13.26 -15.07
N GLY A 302 -8.23 -13.56 -16.17
CA GLY A 302 -9.67 -13.83 -16.15
C GLY A 302 -10.52 -12.64 -15.70
N GLY A 303 -10.13 -11.42 -16.08
CA GLY A 303 -10.84 -10.19 -15.71
C GLY A 303 -10.52 -9.64 -14.31
N ALA A 304 -9.60 -10.28 -13.58
CA ALA A 304 -9.16 -9.80 -12.26
C ALA A 304 -8.36 -8.50 -12.35
N ILE A 305 -7.64 -8.31 -13.45
CA ILE A 305 -6.79 -7.15 -13.70
C ILE A 305 -7.27 -6.47 -14.97
N GLU A 306 -7.59 -5.19 -14.87
CA GLU A 306 -7.73 -4.30 -16.02
C GLU A 306 -6.41 -3.55 -16.19
N LYS A 307 -5.79 -3.66 -17.37
CA LYS A 307 -4.60 -2.88 -17.74
C LYS A 307 -4.98 -1.85 -18.79
N ARG A 308 -4.78 -0.58 -18.45
CA ARG A 308 -5.07 0.57 -19.29
C ARG A 308 -3.77 1.26 -19.70
N LYS A 309 -3.69 1.62 -20.99
CA LYS A 309 -2.64 2.47 -21.53
C LYS A 309 -3.19 3.87 -21.71
N LEU A 310 -2.51 4.83 -21.09
CA LEU A 310 -2.78 6.26 -21.25
C LEU A 310 -1.52 6.96 -21.76
N LEU A 311 -1.70 8.11 -22.39
CA LEU A 311 -0.64 9.04 -22.78
C LEU A 311 -0.84 10.36 -22.05
N LEU A 312 0.15 10.76 -21.25
CA LEU A 312 0.17 12.05 -20.58
C LEU A 312 1.07 12.99 -21.40
N HIS A 313 0.47 13.99 -22.03
CA HIS A 313 1.20 15.02 -22.76
C HIS A 313 1.24 16.30 -21.94
N VAL A 314 2.37 16.58 -21.30
CA VAL A 314 2.58 17.84 -20.60
C VAL A 314 2.91 18.92 -21.62
N GLN A 315 2.24 20.06 -21.56
CA GLN A 315 2.44 21.16 -22.49
C GLN A 315 3.91 21.60 -22.51
N GLY A 316 4.50 21.68 -23.71
CA GLY A 316 5.91 22.02 -23.91
C GLY A 316 6.85 20.81 -24.00
N GLU A 317 6.39 19.60 -23.69
CA GLU A 317 7.16 18.38 -23.97
C GLU A 317 7.04 17.98 -25.43
N LYS A 318 8.11 17.38 -25.97
CA LYS A 318 8.12 16.94 -27.38
C LYS A 318 7.25 15.72 -27.63
N GLU A 319 7.23 14.80 -26.66
CA GLU A 319 6.60 13.49 -26.79
C GLU A 319 5.71 13.23 -25.57
N PRO A 320 4.56 12.58 -25.75
CA PRO A 320 3.74 12.15 -24.64
C PRO A 320 4.42 11.05 -23.83
N ARG A 321 4.16 11.03 -22.53
CA ARG A 321 4.66 10.02 -21.60
C ARG A 321 3.65 8.88 -21.50
N VAL A 322 4.11 7.64 -21.65
CA VAL A 322 3.28 6.47 -21.40
C VAL A 322 2.96 6.33 -19.91
N VAL A 323 1.69 6.09 -19.60
CA VAL A 323 1.20 5.73 -18.26
C VAL A 323 0.47 4.39 -18.36
N TRP A 324 0.93 3.41 -17.59
CA TRP A 324 0.24 2.13 -17.41
C TRP A 324 -0.56 2.16 -16.12
N HIS A 325 -1.88 2.05 -16.23
CA HIS A 325 -2.78 1.98 -15.08
C HIS A 325 -3.31 0.55 -14.94
N PHE A 326 -3.11 -0.04 -13.78
CA PHE A 326 -3.59 -1.38 -13.44
C PHE A 326 -4.66 -1.27 -12.37
N LEU A 327 -5.88 -1.69 -12.67
CA LEU A 327 -6.96 -1.86 -11.69
C LEU A 327 -7.10 -3.33 -11.33
N TYR A 328 -7.01 -3.63 -10.04
CA TYR A 328 -7.30 -4.96 -9.49
C TYR A 328 -8.72 -5.00 -8.93
N ARG A 329 -9.60 -5.79 -9.57
CA ARG A 329 -11.05 -5.78 -9.30
C ARG A 329 -11.49 -6.76 -8.21
N ARG A 330 -10.65 -7.73 -7.86
CA ARG A 330 -10.98 -8.85 -6.96
C ARG A 330 -10.47 -8.69 -5.52
N TRP A 331 -10.19 -7.46 -5.09
CA TRP A 331 -9.97 -7.18 -3.66
C TRP A 331 -11.31 -6.79 -3.02
N PRO A 332 -11.84 -7.57 -2.06
CA PRO A 332 -13.12 -7.25 -1.42
C PRO A 332 -13.07 -5.97 -0.56
N ASP A 333 -14.23 -5.32 -0.38
CA ASP A 333 -14.34 -4.11 0.47
C ASP A 333 -13.80 -4.38 1.88
N PHE A 334 -14.39 -5.39 2.53
CA PHE A 334 -13.98 -5.91 3.82
C PHE A 334 -13.18 -7.20 3.65
N GLY A 335 -11.91 -7.18 4.06
CA GLY A 335 -11.04 -8.35 4.08
C GLY A 335 -9.86 -8.27 3.14
N VAL A 336 -9.49 -9.43 2.59
CA VAL A 336 -8.27 -9.67 1.82
C VAL A 336 -8.59 -10.58 0.63
N PRO A 337 -7.75 -10.64 -0.41
CA PRO A 337 -7.93 -11.57 -1.51
C PRO A 337 -8.10 -13.00 -1.00
N THR A 338 -9.01 -13.75 -1.62
CA THR A 338 -9.23 -15.15 -1.30
C THR A 338 -8.05 -16.01 -1.77
N SER A 339 -8.04 -17.29 -1.39
CA SER A 339 -7.04 -18.24 -1.92
C SER A 339 -7.10 -18.33 -3.45
N ASP A 340 -8.31 -18.28 -4.03
CA ASP A 340 -8.54 -18.39 -5.47
C ASP A 340 -8.06 -17.15 -6.23
N ASP A 341 -8.03 -16.00 -5.55
CA ASP A 341 -7.61 -14.73 -6.14
C ASP A 341 -6.10 -14.45 -5.97
N LEU A 342 -5.41 -15.19 -5.09
CA LEU A 342 -4.03 -14.94 -4.72
C LEU A 342 -3.08 -14.97 -5.94
N ASP A 343 -3.26 -15.92 -6.86
CA ASP A 343 -2.42 -16.01 -8.06
C ASP A 343 -2.56 -14.79 -8.96
N SER A 344 -3.79 -14.31 -9.16
CA SER A 344 -4.05 -13.09 -9.93
C SER A 344 -3.48 -11.84 -9.24
N PHE A 345 -3.51 -11.80 -7.91
CA PHE A 345 -2.91 -10.73 -7.13
C PHE A 345 -1.37 -10.71 -7.21
N LEU A 346 -0.73 -11.89 -7.21
CA LEU A 346 0.72 -12.02 -7.41
C LEU A 346 1.13 -11.71 -8.86
N GLU A 347 0.28 -12.04 -9.84
CA GLU A 347 0.50 -11.66 -11.24
C GLU A 347 0.41 -10.13 -11.41
N LEU A 348 -0.52 -9.43 -10.76
CA LEU A 348 -0.57 -7.96 -10.73
C LEU A 348 0.76 -7.36 -10.23
N MET A 349 1.31 -7.89 -9.14
CA MET A 349 2.60 -7.46 -8.60
C MET A 349 3.72 -7.63 -9.63
N LYS A 350 3.77 -8.79 -10.30
CA LYS A 350 4.75 -9.09 -11.35
C LYS A 350 4.60 -8.17 -12.56
N LEU A 351 3.38 -7.99 -13.06
CA LEU A 351 3.07 -7.10 -14.18
C LEU A 351 3.48 -5.68 -13.86
N SER A 352 3.01 -5.12 -12.74
CA SER A 352 3.35 -3.73 -12.37
C SER A 352 4.85 -3.48 -12.23
N ARG A 353 5.66 -4.48 -11.80
CA ARG A 353 7.12 -4.40 -11.84
C ARG A 353 7.68 -4.39 -13.27
N SER A 354 7.19 -5.28 -14.13
CA SER A 354 7.70 -5.44 -15.50
C SER A 354 7.48 -4.21 -16.41
N TYR A 355 6.45 -3.42 -16.13
CA TYR A 355 6.11 -2.19 -16.87
C TYR A 355 6.73 -0.93 -16.25
N CYS A 356 7.41 -1.04 -15.09
CA CYS A 356 8.02 0.08 -14.41
C CYS A 356 9.50 0.20 -14.79
N ALA A 357 9.96 1.42 -15.10
CA ALA A 357 11.38 1.66 -15.30
C ALA A 357 12.16 1.45 -13.98
N PRO A 358 13.44 1.00 -14.05
CA PRO A 358 14.30 0.90 -12.88
C PRO A 358 14.35 2.22 -12.11
N SER A 359 14.39 2.16 -10.77
CA SER A 359 14.50 3.31 -9.87
C SER A 359 13.33 4.32 -9.92
N THR A 360 12.30 4.08 -10.73
CA THR A 360 11.08 4.91 -10.81
C THR A 360 10.11 4.49 -9.70
N PRO A 361 9.49 5.43 -8.96
CA PRO A 361 8.47 5.07 -8.00
C PRO A 361 7.21 4.57 -8.71
N ARG A 362 6.66 3.44 -8.24
CA ARG A 362 5.29 3.02 -8.64
C ARG A 362 4.26 3.76 -7.79
N ILE A 363 3.19 4.23 -8.41
CA ILE A 363 2.07 4.84 -7.70
C ILE A 363 1.12 3.74 -7.25
N ILE A 364 0.86 3.63 -5.94
CA ILE A 364 -0.04 2.61 -5.40
C ILE A 364 -1.16 3.33 -4.63
N HIS A 365 -2.41 3.06 -4.98
CA HIS A 365 -3.55 3.62 -4.27
C HIS A 365 -4.71 2.63 -4.11
N CYS A 366 -5.59 2.94 -3.17
CA CYS A 366 -6.89 2.31 -3.02
C CYS A 366 -7.91 3.43 -2.79
N SER A 367 -8.71 3.34 -1.72
CA SER A 367 -9.58 4.44 -1.27
C SER A 367 -8.83 5.43 -0.37
N ALA A 368 -8.46 5.04 0.85
CA ALA A 368 -7.70 5.90 1.76
C ALA A 368 -6.18 5.94 1.47
N GLY A 369 -5.68 4.99 0.67
CA GLY A 369 -4.26 4.88 0.35
C GLY A 369 -3.40 4.33 1.49
N VAL A 370 -3.96 3.50 2.38
CA VAL A 370 -3.25 3.00 3.58
C VAL A 370 -3.45 1.49 3.83
N GLY A 371 -4.67 0.95 3.73
CA GLY A 371 -4.95 -0.47 3.98
C GLY A 371 -4.40 -1.41 2.90
N ARG A 372 -5.15 -1.56 1.80
CA ARG A 372 -4.74 -2.39 0.64
C ARG A 372 -3.41 -1.92 0.05
N THR A 373 -3.23 -0.60 -0.07
CA THR A 373 -1.97 0.04 -0.48
C THR A 373 -0.77 -0.40 0.37
N GLY A 374 -0.88 -0.33 1.70
CA GLY A 374 0.20 -0.76 2.59
C GLY A 374 0.45 -2.26 2.53
N THR A 375 -0.60 -3.05 2.37
CA THR A 375 -0.51 -4.51 2.24
C THR A 375 0.24 -4.90 0.95
N PHE A 376 -0.10 -4.28 -0.18
CA PHE A 376 0.57 -4.48 -1.46
C PHE A 376 2.06 -4.11 -1.37
N ILE A 377 2.37 -2.92 -0.85
CA ILE A 377 3.77 -2.44 -0.75
C ILE A 377 4.59 -3.33 0.19
N CYS A 378 4.01 -3.76 1.33
CA CYS A 378 4.68 -4.64 2.28
C CYS A 378 5.00 -6.00 1.64
N LEU A 379 4.03 -6.62 0.95
CA LEU A 379 4.23 -7.88 0.25
C LEU A 379 5.28 -7.76 -0.86
N GLU A 380 5.22 -6.71 -1.69
CA GLU A 380 6.24 -6.45 -2.71
C GLU A 380 7.66 -6.41 -2.12
N HIS A 381 7.81 -5.74 -0.98
CA HIS A 381 9.09 -5.66 -0.28
C HIS A 381 9.56 -7.04 0.21
N LEU A 382 8.70 -7.78 0.92
CA LEU A 382 9.04 -9.08 1.50
C LEU A 382 9.25 -10.17 0.44
N ILE A 383 8.45 -10.17 -0.63
CA ILE A 383 8.60 -11.08 -1.77
C ILE A 383 9.95 -10.85 -2.46
N ARG A 384 10.44 -9.61 -2.53
CA ARG A 384 11.77 -9.32 -3.07
C ARG A 384 12.89 -9.92 -2.24
N GLU A 385 12.75 -9.94 -0.92
CA GLU A 385 13.70 -10.58 0.00
C GLU A 385 13.63 -12.10 -0.11
N LEU A 386 12.42 -12.66 -0.19
CA LEU A 386 12.19 -14.10 -0.44
C LEU A 386 12.83 -14.54 -1.76
N ASN A 387 12.57 -13.80 -2.85
CA ASN A 387 13.06 -14.12 -4.19
C ASN A 387 14.58 -14.10 -4.29
N ALA A 388 15.24 -13.20 -3.55
CA ALA A 388 16.70 -13.14 -3.50
C ALA A 388 17.36 -14.24 -2.66
N GLY A 389 16.57 -15.08 -1.98
CA GLY A 389 17.10 -16.22 -1.22
C GLY A 389 17.40 -15.92 0.24
N TYR A 390 17.29 -14.67 0.67
CA TYR A 390 17.68 -14.25 2.02
C TYR A 390 16.83 -14.89 3.13
N LEU A 391 15.62 -15.35 2.80
CA LEU A 391 14.72 -16.01 3.76
C LEU A 391 14.95 -17.53 3.91
N ALA A 392 15.88 -18.13 3.17
CA ALA A 392 16.14 -19.58 3.27
C ALA A 392 16.75 -19.97 4.63
N ARG A 393 17.52 -19.05 5.25
CA ARG A 393 18.25 -19.25 6.51
C ARG A 393 18.30 -17.96 7.32
N TYR A 394 17.16 -17.29 7.38
CA TYR A 394 17.06 -15.95 7.97
C TYR A 394 17.54 -15.92 9.43
N ASP A 395 17.17 -16.92 10.22
CA ASP A 395 17.46 -16.99 11.67
C ASP A 395 18.77 -17.68 12.05
N LEU A 396 19.71 -17.88 11.12
CA LEU A 396 21.00 -18.49 11.47
C LEU A 396 22.07 -17.41 11.70
N PRO A 397 22.77 -17.44 12.86
CA PRO A 397 22.72 -18.45 13.93
C PRO A 397 21.68 -18.19 15.04
N MET A 398 21.00 -17.04 15.05
CA MET A 398 20.01 -16.67 16.06
C MET A 398 18.76 -16.06 15.43
N GLU A 399 17.65 -16.16 16.16
CA GLU A 399 16.38 -15.52 15.79
C GLU A 399 16.59 -14.05 15.46
N ARG A 400 16.13 -13.67 14.26
CA ARG A 400 16.16 -12.30 13.81
C ARG A 400 14.81 -11.64 14.04
N ALA A 401 14.80 -10.33 13.86
CA ALA A 401 13.61 -9.54 14.03
C ALA A 401 12.51 -9.94 13.04
N ASP A 402 11.26 -9.69 13.43
CA ASP A 402 10.11 -9.93 12.59
C ASP A 402 10.09 -8.94 11.41
N LEU A 403 10.38 -9.45 10.20
CA LEU A 403 10.42 -8.63 8.99
C LEU A 403 9.06 -8.05 8.61
N VAL A 404 7.95 -8.74 8.90
CA VAL A 404 6.61 -8.22 8.61
C VAL A 404 6.36 -7.02 9.52
N PHE A 405 6.63 -7.17 10.82
CA PHE A 405 6.51 -6.09 11.79
C PHE A 405 7.38 -4.89 11.40
N GLN A 406 8.67 -5.12 11.09
CA GLN A 406 9.59 -4.05 10.71
C GLN A 406 9.18 -3.33 9.44
N ALA A 407 8.74 -4.08 8.41
CA ALA A 407 8.28 -3.49 7.15
C ALA A 407 7.03 -2.64 7.38
N VAL A 408 6.04 -3.14 8.12
CA VAL A 408 4.81 -2.38 8.41
C VAL A 408 5.09 -1.17 9.29
N ASP A 409 5.97 -1.28 10.29
CA ASP A 409 6.35 -0.14 11.10
C ASP A 409 7.05 0.94 10.26
N SER A 410 8.01 0.55 9.40
CA SER A 410 8.69 1.45 8.47
C SER A 410 7.70 2.14 7.53
N LEU A 411 6.67 1.43 7.07
CA LEU A 411 5.58 2.02 6.29
C LEU A 411 4.77 3.02 7.11
N ARG A 412 4.40 2.70 8.36
CA ARG A 412 3.63 3.60 9.24
C ARG A 412 4.41 4.85 9.65
N GLN A 413 5.73 4.76 9.73
CA GLN A 413 6.59 5.93 9.90
C GLN A 413 6.51 6.87 8.69
N GLN A 414 6.36 6.35 7.47
CA GLN A 414 6.31 7.15 6.24
C GLN A 414 4.89 7.56 5.81
N ARG A 415 3.87 6.76 6.11
CA ARG A 415 2.47 7.14 5.90
C ARG A 415 1.63 6.49 6.98
N ARG A 416 0.87 7.30 7.71
CA ARG A 416 0.04 6.83 8.80
C ARG A 416 -0.99 5.80 8.33
N GLY A 417 -1.25 4.79 9.15
CA GLY A 417 -2.31 3.81 8.95
C GLY A 417 -2.00 2.72 7.94
N MET A 418 -0.75 2.62 7.44
CA MET A 418 -0.35 1.59 6.50
C MET A 418 -0.58 0.20 7.08
N VAL A 419 -1.21 -0.68 6.28
CA VAL A 419 -1.79 -1.96 6.73
C VAL A 419 -2.76 -1.72 7.90
N GLN A 420 -3.94 -1.20 7.55
CA GLN A 420 -4.90 -0.64 8.51
C GLN A 420 -5.76 -1.70 9.22
N GLY A 421 -5.95 -2.86 8.59
CA GLY A 421 -6.75 -3.94 9.14
C GLY A 421 -5.89 -5.05 9.75
N GLU A 422 -6.30 -5.60 10.88
CA GLU A 422 -5.67 -6.78 11.48
C GLU A 422 -5.69 -7.98 10.51
N ILE A 423 -6.79 -8.17 9.78
CA ILE A 423 -6.92 -9.22 8.76
C ILE A 423 -5.90 -9.03 7.64
N GLN A 424 -5.60 -7.79 7.25
CA GLN A 424 -4.57 -7.48 6.26
C GLN A 424 -3.17 -7.80 6.78
N TYR A 425 -2.91 -7.51 8.06
CA TYR A 425 -1.64 -7.85 8.70
C TYR A 425 -1.42 -9.37 8.74
N ARG A 426 -2.42 -10.14 9.19
CA ARG A 426 -2.40 -11.61 9.17
C ARG A 426 -2.21 -12.17 7.76
N PHE A 427 -2.88 -11.59 6.78
CA PHE A 427 -2.76 -12.00 5.37
C PHE A 427 -1.33 -11.90 4.85
N ILE A 428 -0.55 -10.90 5.28
CA ILE A 428 0.87 -10.80 4.91
C ILE A 428 1.65 -12.04 5.39
N TYR A 429 1.47 -12.46 6.65
CA TYR A 429 2.12 -13.68 7.15
C TYR A 429 1.66 -14.93 6.39
N GLN A 430 0.36 -15.04 6.10
CA GLN A 430 -0.21 -16.18 5.36
C GLN A 430 0.41 -16.30 3.97
N VAL A 431 0.45 -15.21 3.20
CA VAL A 431 1.05 -15.17 1.86
C VAL A 431 2.54 -15.47 1.93
N MET A 432 3.27 -14.88 2.88
CA MET A 432 4.72 -15.11 3.00
C MET A 432 5.05 -16.56 3.40
N ARG A 433 4.27 -17.19 4.28
CA ARG A 433 4.39 -18.62 4.60
C ARG A 433 4.17 -19.47 3.37
N LYS A 434 3.07 -19.25 2.64
CA LYS A 434 2.74 -20.00 1.43
C LYS A 434 3.85 -19.88 0.39
N LEU A 435 4.29 -18.66 0.08
CA LEU A 435 5.34 -18.42 -0.91
C LEU A 435 6.70 -19.02 -0.50
N TRP A 436 7.01 -19.01 0.80
CA TRP A 436 8.21 -19.69 1.30
C TRP A 436 8.11 -21.21 1.09
N GLN A 437 6.95 -21.81 1.41
CA GLN A 437 6.68 -23.24 1.19
C GLN A 437 6.71 -23.60 -0.29
N ASP A 438 6.11 -22.81 -1.16
CA ASP A 438 6.15 -23.03 -2.62
C ASP A 438 7.60 -23.00 -3.13
N LYS A 439 8.45 -22.12 -2.58
CA LYS A 439 9.84 -21.94 -3.02
C LYS A 439 10.80 -22.99 -2.44
N TYR A 440 10.63 -23.41 -1.20
CA TYR A 440 11.60 -24.25 -0.47
C TYR A 440 11.04 -25.58 0.05
N GLY A 441 9.72 -25.71 0.17
CA GLY A 441 9.02 -26.81 0.82
C GLY A 441 8.82 -28.07 -0.02
N THR A 442 9.30 -28.12 -1.27
CA THR A 442 9.29 -29.37 -2.06
C THR A 442 10.63 -30.11 -1.99
N VAL A 443 10.83 -30.81 -0.87
CA VAL A 443 11.56 -32.08 -0.82
C VAL A 443 10.86 -32.96 0.24
N ASP A 444 10.41 -34.16 -0.16
CA ASP A 444 9.94 -35.30 0.68
C ASP A 444 8.46 -35.44 1.09
N GLU A 445 7.51 -35.39 0.15
CA GLU A 445 6.23 -36.11 0.32
C GLU A 445 6.14 -37.38 -0.58
N GLU A 446 6.77 -37.39 -1.75
CA GLU A 446 6.83 -38.60 -2.61
C GLU A 446 7.85 -39.66 -2.16
N ALA A 447 8.74 -39.33 -1.22
CA ALA A 447 9.68 -40.29 -0.63
C ALA A 447 9.11 -41.00 0.62
N SER A 448 8.04 -40.46 1.23
CA SER A 448 7.39 -41.03 2.41
C SER A 448 6.33 -42.10 2.06
N SER A 449 5.86 -42.15 0.80
CA SER A 449 4.86 -43.13 0.34
C SER A 449 5.44 -44.45 -0.19
N ARG A 450 6.75 -44.69 -0.05
CA ARG A 450 7.37 -46.01 -0.26
C ARG A 450 7.73 -46.64 1.07
N GLU A 451 6.71 -47.13 1.78
CA GLU A 451 6.93 -48.20 2.74
C GLU A 451 7.71 -49.34 2.06
N PRO A 452 8.85 -49.81 2.60
CA PRO A 452 9.45 -51.04 2.11
C PRO A 452 8.51 -52.19 2.45
N ALA A 453 7.95 -52.81 1.41
CA ALA A 453 7.09 -53.98 1.53
C ALA A 453 7.69 -55.00 2.51
N ALA A 454 6.90 -55.36 3.52
CA ALA A 454 7.29 -56.33 4.54
C ALA A 454 7.73 -57.65 3.87
N LYS A 455 8.91 -58.13 4.24
CA LYS A 455 9.40 -59.47 3.86
C LYS A 455 8.37 -60.50 4.32
N ARG A 456 7.75 -61.17 3.35
CA ARG A 456 6.87 -62.32 3.57
C ARG A 456 7.68 -63.43 4.24
N LEU A 457 7.35 -63.73 5.49
CA LEU A 457 7.88 -64.88 6.21
C LEU A 457 7.26 -66.14 5.58
N GLU A 458 8.05 -66.93 4.86
CA GLU A 458 7.61 -68.25 4.38
C GLU A 458 7.52 -69.20 5.58
N VAL A 459 6.28 -69.49 5.99
CA VAL A 459 5.99 -70.59 6.91
C VAL A 459 5.81 -71.85 6.07
N ALA A 460 6.75 -72.79 6.19
CA ALA A 460 6.67 -74.10 5.56
C ALA A 460 5.42 -74.85 6.04
N SER A 461 4.60 -75.32 5.10
CA SER A 461 3.47 -76.22 5.36
C SER A 461 3.94 -77.68 5.30
N PRO A 462 3.71 -78.52 6.32
CA PRO A 462 4.26 -79.86 6.37
C PRO A 462 3.24 -80.91 5.95
N PHE A 463 2.84 -80.98 4.67
CA PHE A 463 2.15 -82.17 4.14
C PHE A 463 2.38 -82.29 2.62
N ALA A 464 3.49 -82.93 2.25
CA ALA A 464 3.65 -83.52 0.92
C ALA A 464 3.53 -85.04 1.08
N GLY A 465 2.40 -85.58 0.60
CA GLY A 465 2.15 -87.01 0.54
C GLY A 465 3.11 -87.70 -0.42
N ASN A 466 3.74 -88.76 0.07
CA ASN A 466 4.48 -89.72 -0.73
C ASN A 466 3.50 -90.47 -1.65
N PHE A 467 3.58 -90.21 -2.95
CA PHE A 467 3.14 -91.17 -3.95
C PHE A 467 4.28 -92.16 -4.23
N ARG A 468 4.03 -93.45 -4.01
CA ARG A 468 4.57 -94.50 -4.87
C ARG A 468 3.50 -95.55 -5.18
N PRO A 469 3.56 -96.17 -6.37
CA PRO A 469 2.45 -96.84 -7.03
C PRO A 469 2.55 -98.38 -6.93
N ALA A 470 1.43 -99.09 -7.05
CA ALA A 470 1.36 -100.44 -7.64
C ALA A 470 -0.10 -100.93 -7.76
N THR A 471 -0.46 -101.40 -8.97
CA THR A 471 -1.22 -102.63 -9.33
C THR A 471 -2.39 -103.05 -8.42
N ASN A 472 -3.62 -103.24 -8.90
CA ASN A 472 -4.08 -104.05 -10.04
C ASN A 472 -5.49 -103.62 -10.44
#